data_AF-A0A8C9NT86-F1
#
_entry.id   AF-A0A8C9NT86-F1
#
_cell.length_a   1.000
_cell.length_b   1.000
_cell.length_c   1.000
_cell.angle_alpha   90.00
_cell.angle_beta   90.00
_cell.angle_gamma   90.00
#
_symmetry.space_group_name_H-M   'P 1'
#
loop_
_entity.id
_entity.type
_entity.pdbx_description
1 polymer ?
#
loop_
_entity_poly.entity_id
_entity_poly.type
_entity_poly.pdbx_seq_one_letter_code
_entity_poly.pdbx_strand_id
1 'polypeptide(L)'
;TFGAQPSTAATSTSTATLTTSTSQAPTLTFGTKLGDLWCLSLLTLCPVLPSLPLSAPPVMTYAQLESLINKWSLELEDQEKHFLHQATQVNAWDRMLIENGEKITSLHREVEKVKVDQKRLDQELDFILSQQKELEDLLTPLEESVKEQSGTIYLQHADEERERTYKLAENIDAQLKRMAQDLKDIIDHLNTSGGPADTSDPLQQICKILNAHMDSLQWIDQNSAVLQRKVEEVTKVCESRRKEQERSFRITFD
;
A
#
# COMPACT_ATOMS: atom_id res chain seq x y z
N THR A 1 -5.37 50.60 10.75
CA THR A 1 -4.48 50.51 9.58
C THR A 1 -4.33 49.05 9.21
N PHE A 2 -4.72 48.77 7.96
CA PHE A 2 -4.48 47.58 7.14
C PHE A 2 -3.94 46.28 7.75
N GLY A 3 -4.76 45.23 7.64
CA GLY A 3 -4.44 44.06 6.82
C GLY A 3 -3.45 43.04 7.38
N ALA A 4 -3.98 41.92 7.86
CA ALA A 4 -3.24 40.66 7.91
C ALA A 4 -4.14 39.54 7.35
N GLN A 5 -3.67 38.99 6.24
CA GLN A 5 -4.24 37.97 5.38
C GLN A 5 -4.28 36.60 6.09
N PRO A 6 -5.30 35.74 5.89
CA PRO A 6 -5.21 34.37 6.38
C PRO A 6 -4.18 33.61 5.55
N SER A 7 -3.13 33.13 6.22
CA SER A 7 -2.12 32.24 5.66
C SER A 7 -2.75 30.86 5.50
N THR A 8 -3.31 30.60 4.32
CA THR A 8 -3.74 29.27 3.90
C THR A 8 -2.52 28.36 3.88
N ALA A 9 -2.45 27.41 4.82
CA ALA A 9 -1.47 26.33 4.77
C ALA A 9 -1.83 25.44 3.56
N ALA A 10 -1.09 25.61 2.47
CA ALA A 10 -1.12 24.70 1.35
C ALA A 10 -0.49 23.37 1.80
N THR A 11 -1.33 22.40 2.12
CA THR A 11 -0.92 20.99 2.16
C THR A 11 -0.47 20.60 0.76
N SER A 12 0.84 20.59 0.56
CA SER A 12 1.46 20.02 -0.63
C SER A 12 1.44 18.50 -0.48
N THR A 13 0.32 17.91 -0.87
CA THR A 13 0.27 16.48 -1.15
C THR A 13 1.12 16.24 -2.40
N SER A 14 2.32 15.69 -2.21
CA SER A 14 3.12 15.16 -3.31
C SER A 14 2.35 14.02 -3.96
N THR A 15 1.63 14.33 -5.03
CA THR A 15 1.09 13.35 -5.97
C THR A 15 2.27 12.63 -6.62
N ALA A 16 2.59 11.44 -6.12
CA ALA A 16 3.43 10.50 -6.86
C ALA A 16 2.63 10.05 -8.09
N THR A 17 2.93 10.65 -9.24
CA THR A 17 2.49 10.15 -10.55
C THR A 17 3.16 8.80 -10.80
N LEU A 18 2.46 7.72 -10.47
CA LEU A 18 2.75 6.39 -10.99
C LEU A 18 2.38 6.38 -12.47
N THR A 19 3.40 6.43 -13.32
CA THR A 19 3.28 6.19 -14.75
C THR A 19 2.87 4.74 -14.97
N THR A 20 1.59 4.50 -15.20
CA THR A 20 1.08 3.23 -15.71
C THR A 20 1.56 3.05 -17.15
N SER A 21 2.61 2.25 -17.32
CA SER A 21 2.97 1.71 -18.63
C SER A 21 1.95 0.63 -19.00
N THR A 22 1.22 0.87 -20.08
CA THR A 22 0.35 -0.10 -20.72
C THR A 22 1.21 -1.28 -21.18
N SER A 23 1.00 -2.45 -20.59
CA SER A 23 1.60 -3.71 -21.03
C SER A 23 1.09 -4.05 -22.43
N GLN A 24 1.93 -3.83 -23.44
CA GLN A 24 1.83 -4.54 -24.70
C GLN A 24 2.33 -5.98 -24.47
N ALA A 25 1.63 -6.94 -25.05
CA ALA A 25 1.95 -8.35 -25.03
C ALA A 25 3.41 -8.60 -25.49
N PRO A 26 4.14 -9.57 -24.91
CA PRO A 26 5.48 -9.88 -25.38
C PRO A 26 5.39 -10.61 -26.72
N THR A 27 5.71 -9.92 -27.81
CA THR A 27 6.10 -10.57 -29.06
C THR A 27 7.48 -11.18 -28.88
N LEU A 28 7.53 -12.52 -28.84
CA LEU A 28 8.76 -13.30 -28.87
C LEU A 28 9.37 -13.24 -30.28
N THR A 29 10.34 -12.35 -30.48
CA THR A 29 11.16 -12.29 -31.68
C THR A 29 12.34 -13.26 -31.56
N PHE A 30 12.25 -14.39 -32.25
CA PHE A 30 13.38 -15.29 -32.48
C PHE A 30 14.23 -14.71 -33.63
N GLY A 31 15.35 -14.06 -33.30
CA GLY A 31 16.30 -13.55 -34.28
C GLY A 31 17.19 -14.66 -34.84
N THR A 32 16.75 -15.31 -35.92
CA THR A 32 17.60 -16.18 -36.74
C THR A 32 18.56 -15.33 -37.57
N LYS A 33 19.82 -15.30 -37.15
CA LYS A 33 20.91 -14.77 -37.97
C LYS A 33 21.31 -15.87 -38.96
N LEU A 34 20.78 -15.86 -40.19
CA LEU A 34 21.41 -16.38 -41.42
C LEU A 34 20.45 -16.15 -42.60
N GLY A 35 20.87 -15.39 -43.60
CA GLY A 35 20.09 -15.26 -44.83
C GLY A 35 20.46 -14.01 -45.61
N ASP A 36 21.63 -14.03 -46.24
CA ASP A 36 22.02 -13.00 -47.20
C ASP A 36 22.20 -13.64 -48.60
N LEU A 37 21.50 -13.01 -49.55
CA LEU A 37 21.66 -13.03 -51.01
C LEU A 37 21.23 -14.26 -51.82
N TRP A 38 19.94 -14.30 -52.19
CA TRP A 38 19.56 -14.77 -53.53
C TRP A 38 18.79 -13.65 -54.25
N CYS A 39 19.33 -13.14 -55.35
CA CYS A 39 18.49 -12.60 -56.43
C CYS A 39 19.24 -12.69 -57.77
N LEU A 40 18.59 -13.39 -58.70
CA LEU A 40 18.96 -13.65 -60.09
C LEU A 40 19.12 -12.36 -60.91
N SER A 41 20.04 -12.35 -61.87
CA SER A 41 19.65 -12.26 -63.29
C SER A 41 20.79 -12.69 -64.24
N LEU A 42 20.37 -13.41 -65.26
CA LEU A 42 21.11 -14.06 -66.34
C LEU A 42 21.27 -13.09 -67.53
N LEU A 43 22.43 -13.10 -68.22
CA LEU A 43 22.59 -13.35 -69.68
C LEU A 43 23.99 -12.99 -70.22
N THR A 44 24.56 -13.95 -70.98
CA THR A 44 25.52 -13.83 -72.12
C THR A 44 26.92 -13.26 -71.84
N LEU A 45 28.07 -13.85 -72.20
CA LEU A 45 28.48 -14.58 -73.41
C LEU A 45 29.78 -15.39 -73.09
N CYS A 46 30.00 -16.55 -73.73
CA CYS A 46 31.15 -17.45 -73.54
C CYS A 46 32.54 -16.83 -73.82
N PRO A 47 33.62 -17.39 -73.25
CA PRO A 47 34.52 -18.16 -74.12
C PRO A 47 34.92 -19.54 -73.57
N VAL A 48 35.10 -20.44 -74.52
CA VAL A 48 35.56 -21.84 -74.43
C VAL A 48 36.99 -21.93 -73.88
N LEU A 49 37.27 -22.89 -72.99
CA LEU A 49 38.58 -23.54 -72.79
C LEU A 49 38.36 -24.94 -72.15
N PRO A 50 39.30 -25.90 -72.26
CA PRO A 50 39.04 -27.24 -72.74
C PRO A 50 38.74 -28.28 -71.66
N SER A 51 38.07 -29.33 -72.12
CA SER A 51 37.75 -30.59 -71.45
C SER A 51 38.89 -31.17 -70.59
N LEU A 52 38.60 -31.42 -69.31
CA LEU A 52 39.28 -32.43 -68.49
C LEU A 52 38.28 -33.51 -68.07
N PRO A 53 38.76 -34.76 -67.86
CA PRO A 53 37.93 -35.95 -67.93
C PRO A 53 36.93 -36.03 -66.78
N LEU A 54 35.78 -36.61 -67.10
CA LEU A 54 34.73 -37.05 -66.19
C LEU A 54 35.35 -37.96 -65.11
N SER A 55 35.70 -37.39 -63.95
CA SER A 55 36.01 -38.19 -62.77
C SER A 55 34.68 -38.72 -62.25
N ALA A 56 34.61 -40.04 -62.11
CA ALA A 56 33.50 -40.76 -61.50
C ALA A 56 33.03 -40.04 -60.21
N PRO A 57 31.72 -40.04 -59.91
CA PRO A 57 31.23 -39.45 -58.66
C PRO A 57 32.01 -40.09 -57.50
N PRO A 58 32.47 -39.30 -56.50
CA PRO A 58 33.23 -39.85 -55.39
C PRO A 58 32.35 -40.88 -54.68
N VAL A 59 32.65 -42.15 -54.91
CA VAL A 59 31.98 -43.25 -54.22
C VAL A 59 32.53 -43.22 -52.80
N MET A 60 31.71 -42.74 -51.86
CA MET A 60 32.01 -42.78 -50.43
C MET A 60 32.42 -44.20 -50.05
N THR A 61 33.57 -44.35 -49.41
CA THR A 61 33.96 -45.64 -48.86
C THR A 61 33.02 -45.97 -47.70
N TYR A 62 32.64 -47.25 -47.52
CA TYR A 62 31.78 -47.66 -46.40
C TYR A 62 32.28 -47.15 -45.03
N ALA A 63 33.60 -47.09 -44.82
CA ALA A 63 34.20 -46.52 -43.61
C ALA A 63 33.97 -45.00 -43.43
N GLN A 64 33.91 -44.22 -44.51
CA GLN A 64 33.58 -42.79 -44.45
C GLN A 64 32.10 -42.60 -44.13
N LEU A 65 31.22 -43.40 -44.76
CA LEU A 65 29.78 -43.40 -44.45
C LEU A 65 29.54 -43.75 -42.97
N GLU A 66 30.19 -44.79 -42.46
CA GLU A 66 30.10 -45.23 -41.07
C GLU A 66 30.60 -44.14 -40.09
N SER A 67 31.70 -43.44 -40.43
CA SER A 67 32.19 -42.29 -39.67
C SER A 67 31.17 -41.14 -39.64
N LEU A 68 30.53 -40.82 -40.77
CA LEU A 68 29.48 -39.79 -40.82
C LEU A 68 28.24 -40.20 -40.01
N ILE A 69 27.83 -41.46 -40.08
CA ILE A 69 26.72 -42.00 -39.28
C ILE A 69 27.05 -41.88 -37.79
N ASN A 70 28.23 -42.30 -37.36
CA ASN A 70 28.65 -42.16 -35.96
C ASN A 70 28.70 -40.69 -35.52
N LYS A 71 29.17 -39.78 -36.38
CA LYS A 71 29.19 -38.35 -36.08
C LYS A 71 27.78 -37.78 -35.90
N TRP A 72 26.84 -38.14 -36.79
CA TRP A 72 25.46 -37.69 -36.68
C TRP A 72 24.74 -38.32 -35.50
N SER A 73 24.99 -39.59 -35.18
CA SER A 73 24.47 -40.23 -33.96
C SER A 73 24.95 -39.52 -32.70
N LEU A 74 26.25 -39.19 -32.62
CA LEU A 74 26.82 -38.48 -31.47
C LEU A 74 26.25 -37.05 -31.35
N GLU A 75 26.14 -36.33 -32.47
CA GLU A 75 25.54 -35.00 -32.51
C GLU A 75 24.06 -35.06 -32.11
N LEU A 76 23.31 -36.07 -32.57
CA LEU A 76 21.91 -36.24 -32.21
C LEU A 76 21.76 -36.50 -30.71
N GLU A 77 22.61 -37.33 -30.12
CA GLU A 77 22.60 -37.60 -28.68
C GLU A 77 22.97 -36.34 -27.86
N ASP A 78 23.89 -35.52 -28.36
CA ASP A 78 24.24 -34.25 -27.73
C ASP A 78 23.11 -33.23 -27.84
N GLN A 79 22.48 -33.08 -29.01
CA GLN A 79 21.33 -32.20 -29.20
C GLN A 79 20.11 -32.68 -28.40
N GLU A 80 19.92 -33.98 -28.24
CA GLU A 80 18.89 -34.55 -27.36
C GLU A 80 19.10 -34.09 -25.92
N LYS A 81 20.33 -34.18 -25.39
CA LYS A 81 20.66 -33.71 -24.04
C LYS A 81 20.40 -32.21 -23.88
N HIS A 82 20.81 -31.39 -24.84
CA HIS A 82 20.56 -29.95 -24.83
C HIS A 82 19.07 -29.63 -24.89
N PHE A 83 18.31 -30.33 -25.72
CA PHE A 83 16.86 -30.16 -25.84
C PHE A 83 16.14 -30.50 -24.53
N LEU A 84 16.47 -31.62 -23.88
CA LEU A 84 15.87 -31.97 -22.60
C LEU A 84 16.21 -30.94 -21.50
N HIS A 85 17.45 -30.43 -21.49
CA HIS A 85 17.85 -29.40 -20.54
C HIS A 85 17.04 -28.10 -20.76
N GLN A 86 16.94 -27.65 -22.00
CA GLN A 86 16.16 -26.46 -22.36
C GLN A 86 14.68 -26.64 -22.05
N ALA A 87 14.09 -27.80 -22.36
CA ALA A 87 12.69 -28.09 -22.04
C ALA A 87 12.43 -28.03 -20.53
N THR A 88 13.37 -28.52 -19.72
CA THR A 88 13.28 -28.45 -18.25
C THR A 88 13.38 -26.99 -17.77
N GLN A 89 14.28 -26.20 -18.35
CA GLN A 89 14.43 -24.78 -18.00
C GLN A 89 13.18 -23.96 -18.38
N VAL A 90 12.62 -24.19 -19.57
CA VAL A 90 11.36 -23.56 -20.00
C VAL A 90 10.22 -23.95 -19.07
N ASN A 91 10.14 -25.21 -18.63
CA ASN A 91 9.13 -25.64 -17.66
C ASN A 91 9.30 -24.94 -16.30
N ALA A 92 10.54 -24.71 -15.84
CA ALA A 92 10.81 -23.96 -14.62
C ALA A 92 10.40 -22.49 -14.75
N TRP A 93 10.69 -21.86 -15.90
CA TRP A 93 10.24 -20.49 -16.18
C TRP A 93 8.73 -20.38 -16.28
N ASP A 94 8.05 -21.36 -16.87
CA ASP A 94 6.59 -21.40 -16.95
C ASP A 94 5.94 -21.45 -15.56
N ARG A 95 6.45 -22.29 -14.66
CA ARG A 95 6.00 -22.31 -13.25
C ARG A 95 6.17 -20.97 -12.56
N MET A 96 7.35 -20.34 -12.71
CA MET A 96 7.61 -19.03 -12.13
C MET A 96 6.69 -17.95 -12.71
N LEU A 97 6.39 -18.02 -14.01
CA LEU A 97 5.47 -17.10 -14.67
C LEU A 97 4.05 -17.22 -14.10
N ILE A 98 3.57 -18.44 -13.89
CA ILE A 98 2.26 -18.70 -13.28
C ILE A 98 2.22 -18.16 -11.85
N GLU A 99 3.21 -18.48 -11.01
CA GLU A 99 3.29 -17.98 -9.62
C GLU A 99 3.32 -16.45 -9.56
N ASN A 100 4.07 -15.80 -10.45
CA ASN A 100 4.08 -14.34 -10.53
C ASN A 100 2.75 -13.78 -11.04
N GLY A 101 2.09 -14.45 -11.99
CA GLY A 101 0.75 -14.10 -12.46
C GLY A 101 -0.28 -14.14 -11.35
N GLU A 102 -0.23 -15.15 -10.47
CA GLU A 102 -1.09 -15.24 -9.29
C GLU A 102 -0.82 -14.10 -8.30
N LYS A 103 0.45 -13.80 -8.00
CA LYS A 103 0.84 -12.66 -7.14
C LYS A 103 0.36 -11.32 -7.70
N ILE A 104 0.52 -11.10 -9.01
CA ILE A 104 0.04 -9.89 -9.69
C ILE A 104 -1.48 -9.78 -9.58
N THR A 105 -2.20 -10.89 -9.76
CA THR A 105 -3.67 -10.90 -9.64
C THR A 105 -4.12 -10.63 -8.21
N SER A 106 -3.42 -11.17 -7.20
CA SER A 106 -3.68 -10.88 -5.79
C SER A 106 -3.42 -9.41 -5.46
N LEU A 107 -2.29 -8.87 -5.90
CA LEU A 107 -1.94 -7.47 -5.72
C LEU A 107 -2.97 -6.55 -6.37
N HIS A 108 -3.40 -6.86 -7.59
CA HIS A 108 -4.44 -6.10 -8.28
C HIS A 108 -5.74 -6.06 -7.48
N ARG A 109 -6.18 -7.19 -6.91
CA ARG A 109 -7.37 -7.21 -6.03
C ARG A 109 -7.21 -6.30 -4.82
N GLU A 110 -6.07 -6.36 -4.13
CA GLU A 110 -5.84 -5.51 -2.95
C GLU A 110 -5.75 -4.03 -3.34
N VAL A 111 -5.13 -3.70 -4.47
CA VAL A 111 -5.08 -2.32 -4.99
C VAL A 111 -6.48 -1.79 -5.30
N GLU A 112 -7.35 -2.58 -5.94
CA GLU A 112 -8.72 -2.16 -6.20
C GLU A 112 -9.51 -1.97 -4.91
N LYS A 113 -9.30 -2.83 -3.91
CA LYS A 113 -9.90 -2.65 -2.58
C LYS A 113 -9.42 -1.35 -1.92
N VAL A 114 -8.11 -1.07 -1.91
CA VAL A 114 -7.54 0.17 -1.37
C VAL A 114 -8.08 1.40 -2.11
N LYS A 115 -8.28 1.33 -3.44
CA LYS A 115 -8.91 2.43 -4.19
C LYS A 115 -10.34 2.71 -3.75
N VAL A 116 -11.12 1.65 -3.52
CA VAL A 116 -12.49 1.79 -3.01
C VAL A 116 -12.48 2.40 -1.60
N ASP A 117 -11.59 1.92 -0.74
CA ASP A 117 -11.43 2.45 0.62
C ASP A 117 -10.99 3.92 0.63
N GLN A 118 -10.06 4.30 -0.25
CA GLN A 118 -9.64 5.70 -0.43
C GLN A 118 -10.82 6.57 -0.87
N LYS A 119 -11.57 6.14 -1.89
CA LYS A 119 -12.74 6.88 -2.36
C LYS A 119 -13.79 7.05 -1.27
N ARG A 120 -13.99 6.03 -0.42
CA ARG A 120 -14.86 6.13 0.74
C ARG A 120 -14.33 7.16 1.73
N LEU A 121 -13.03 7.14 2.06
CA LEU A 121 -12.42 8.13 2.94
C LEU A 121 -12.58 9.56 2.41
N ASP A 122 -12.39 9.76 1.11
CA ASP A 122 -12.56 11.07 0.46
C ASP A 122 -14.01 11.57 0.62
N GLN A 123 -15.00 10.69 0.45
CA GLN A 123 -16.41 11.04 0.67
C GLN A 123 -16.73 11.37 2.12
N GLU A 124 -16.18 10.61 3.07
CA GLU A 124 -16.32 10.91 4.51
C GLU A 124 -15.67 12.24 4.88
N LEU A 125 -14.52 12.57 4.27
CA LEU A 125 -13.85 13.85 4.47
C LEU A 125 -14.68 15.00 3.92
N ASP A 126 -15.23 14.87 2.70
CA ASP A 126 -16.13 15.86 2.10
C ASP A 126 -17.39 16.05 2.97
N PHE A 127 -17.92 14.96 3.52
CA PHE A 127 -19.04 15.01 4.44
C PHE A 127 -18.69 15.77 5.73
N ILE A 128 -17.56 15.47 6.37
CA ILE A 128 -17.10 16.19 7.57
C ILE A 128 -16.89 17.68 7.27
N LEU A 129 -16.28 18.02 6.13
CA LEU A 129 -16.10 19.41 5.71
C LEU A 129 -17.45 20.13 5.51
N SER A 130 -18.43 19.45 4.91
CA SER A 130 -19.77 20.00 4.75
C SER A 130 -20.46 20.25 6.10
N GLN A 131 -20.31 19.33 7.06
CA GLN A 131 -20.84 19.51 8.42
C GLN A 131 -20.16 20.66 9.15
N GLN A 132 -18.83 20.77 9.05
CA GLN A 132 -18.09 21.89 9.62
C GLN A 132 -18.56 23.22 9.02
N LYS A 133 -18.85 23.25 7.71
CA LYS A 133 -19.35 24.45 7.05
C LYS A 133 -20.78 24.80 7.50
N GLU A 134 -21.67 23.82 7.58
CA GLU A 134 -23.04 24.01 8.08
C GLU A 134 -23.04 24.53 9.52
N LEU A 135 -22.17 23.98 10.39
CA LEU A 135 -22.01 24.45 11.77
C LEU A 135 -21.50 25.89 11.83
N GLU A 136 -20.53 26.26 10.99
CA GLU A 136 -20.03 27.64 10.90
C GLU A 136 -21.12 28.60 10.40
N ASP A 137 -21.88 28.20 9.38
CA ASP A 137 -22.97 29.00 8.81
C ASP A 137 -24.14 29.15 9.79
N LEU A 138 -24.39 28.17 10.66
CA LEU A 138 -25.35 28.26 11.75
C LEU A 138 -24.85 29.15 12.90
N LEU A 139 -23.56 29.08 13.21
CA LEU A 139 -22.95 29.81 14.33
C LEU A 139 -22.82 31.31 14.03
N THR A 140 -22.43 31.68 12.81
CA THR A 140 -22.20 33.08 12.39
C THR A 140 -23.39 34.02 12.71
N PRO A 141 -24.65 33.74 12.34
CA PRO A 141 -25.77 34.61 12.68
C PRO A 141 -26.10 34.62 14.18
N LEU A 142 -25.83 33.51 14.89
CA LEU A 142 -25.98 33.48 16.35
C LEU A 142 -24.96 34.40 17.02
N GLU A 143 -23.70 34.36 16.60
CA GLU A 143 -22.65 35.28 17.08
C GLU A 143 -23.00 36.74 16.80
N GLU A 144 -23.53 37.05 15.61
CA GLU A 144 -24.00 38.39 15.26
C GLU A 144 -25.16 38.84 16.17
N SER A 145 -26.17 37.98 16.37
CA SER A 145 -27.31 38.28 17.24
C SER A 145 -26.92 38.51 18.70
N VAL A 146 -25.95 37.73 19.22
CA VAL A 146 -25.42 37.90 20.57
C VAL A 146 -24.69 39.24 20.68
N LYS A 147 -23.90 39.61 19.66
CA LYS A 147 -23.19 40.89 19.64
C LYS A 147 -24.14 42.09 19.64
N GLU A 148 -25.26 42.02 18.91
CA GLU A 148 -26.30 43.06 18.90
C GLU A 148 -27.04 43.16 20.25
N GLN A 149 -27.38 42.02 20.87
CA GLN A 149 -28.02 41.98 22.19
C GLN A 149 -27.11 42.54 23.29
N SER A 150 -25.81 42.26 23.22
CA SER A 150 -24.80 42.75 24.17
C SER A 150 -24.75 44.29 24.23
N GLY A 151 -25.12 44.99 23.16
CA GLY A 151 -25.17 46.45 23.10
C GLY A 151 -26.46 47.09 23.64
N THR A 152 -27.52 46.30 23.85
CA THR A 152 -28.87 46.80 24.19
C THR A 152 -29.28 46.45 25.63
N ILE A 153 -28.68 45.43 26.23
CA ILE A 153 -29.03 44.92 27.57
C ILE A 153 -28.26 45.67 28.65
N TYR A 154 -28.97 46.27 29.61
CA TYR A 154 -28.36 46.86 30.80
C TYR A 154 -27.93 45.74 31.76
N LEU A 155 -26.63 45.41 31.77
CA LEU A 155 -26.07 44.35 32.62
C LEU A 155 -26.18 44.72 34.11
N GLN A 156 -26.72 43.81 34.93
CA GLN A 156 -26.63 43.95 36.38
C GLN A 156 -25.27 43.47 36.90
N HIS A 157 -24.87 43.95 38.08
CA HIS A 157 -23.59 43.59 38.72
C HIS A 157 -23.40 42.07 38.90
N ALA A 158 -24.50 41.31 39.04
CA ALA A 158 -24.50 39.85 39.12
C ALA A 158 -24.25 39.15 37.76
N ASP A 159 -24.59 39.80 36.64
CA ASP A 159 -24.30 39.29 35.30
C ASP A 159 -22.84 39.52 34.93
N GLU A 160 -22.26 40.67 35.31
CA GLU A 160 -20.83 40.93 35.12
C GLU A 160 -19.93 39.94 35.88
N GLU A 161 -20.31 39.58 37.11
CA GLU A 161 -19.53 38.62 37.92
C GLU A 161 -19.61 37.19 37.36
N ARG A 162 -20.77 36.83 36.78
CA ARG A 162 -20.96 35.59 36.04
C ARG A 162 -20.13 35.56 34.75
N GLU A 163 -20.10 36.66 34.00
CA GLU A 163 -19.26 36.81 32.80
C GLU A 163 -17.77 36.64 33.13
N ARG A 164 -17.29 37.27 34.21
CA ARG A 164 -15.90 37.10 34.68
C ARG A 164 -15.57 35.63 34.99
N THR A 165 -16.51 34.89 35.56
CA THR A 165 -16.33 33.46 35.87
C THR A 165 -16.23 32.61 34.60
N TYR A 166 -17.10 32.84 33.61
CA TYR A 166 -17.03 32.13 32.32
C TYR A 166 -15.78 32.50 31.52
N LYS A 167 -15.36 33.76 31.54
CA LYS A 167 -14.11 34.22 30.91
C LYS A 167 -12.89 33.57 31.55
N LEU A 168 -12.89 33.35 32.87
CA LEU A 168 -11.84 32.60 33.53
C LEU A 168 -11.81 31.13 33.07
N ALA A 169 -12.96 30.48 32.96
CA ALA A 169 -13.05 29.10 32.45
C ALA A 169 -12.53 28.99 31.00
N GLU A 170 -12.92 29.91 30.12
CA GLU A 170 -12.40 30.02 28.74
C GLU A 170 -10.88 30.17 28.71
N ASN A 171 -10.33 31.05 29.57
CA ASN A 171 -8.89 31.26 29.67
C ASN A 171 -8.14 30.03 30.18
N ILE A 172 -8.71 29.26 31.10
CA ILE A 172 -8.11 28.02 31.60
C ILE A 172 -8.11 26.95 30.50
N ASP A 173 -9.23 26.77 29.78
CA ASP A 173 -9.30 25.84 28.64
C ASP A 173 -8.28 26.19 27.54
N ALA A 174 -8.19 27.48 27.18
CA ALA A 174 -7.19 27.96 26.22
C ALA A 174 -5.75 27.74 26.69
N GLN A 175 -5.47 27.90 28.00
CA GLN A 175 -4.17 27.58 28.58
C GLN A 175 -3.86 26.08 28.52
N LEU A 176 -4.80 25.21 28.87
CA LEU A 176 -4.63 23.76 28.80
C LEU A 176 -4.38 23.29 27.37
N LYS A 177 -5.12 23.81 26.39
CA LYS A 177 -4.90 23.50 24.96
C LYS A 177 -3.51 23.93 24.50
N ARG A 178 -3.07 25.13 24.89
CA ARG A 178 -1.71 25.60 24.58
C ARG A 178 -0.65 24.73 25.23
N MET A 179 -0.80 24.37 26.52
CA MET A 179 0.13 23.47 27.20
C MET A 179 0.17 22.08 26.54
N ALA A 180 -0.96 21.54 26.08
CA ALA A 180 -0.99 20.28 25.36
C ALA A 180 -0.23 20.37 24.03
N GLN A 181 -0.34 21.49 23.31
CA GLN A 181 0.45 21.75 22.11
C GLN A 181 1.93 21.90 22.43
N ASP A 182 2.29 22.67 23.46
CA ASP A 182 3.68 22.84 23.90
C ASP A 182 4.32 21.48 24.26
N LEU A 183 3.58 20.60 24.94
CA LEU A 183 4.03 19.23 25.23
C LEU A 183 4.23 18.40 23.96
N LYS A 184 3.34 18.54 22.97
CA LYS A 184 3.48 17.89 21.68
C LYS A 184 4.76 18.36 20.96
N ASP A 185 4.98 19.66 20.94
CA ASP A 185 6.16 20.27 20.32
C ASP A 185 7.45 19.83 21.04
N ILE A 186 7.44 19.77 22.38
CA ILE A 186 8.57 19.24 23.17
C ILE A 186 8.83 17.76 22.83
N ILE A 187 7.79 16.94 22.69
CA ILE A 187 7.92 15.53 22.30
C ILE A 187 8.52 15.43 20.90
N ASP A 188 8.06 16.23 19.94
CA ASP A 188 8.58 16.24 18.58
C ASP A 188 10.05 16.72 18.54
N HIS A 189 10.40 17.74 19.32
CA HIS A 189 11.79 18.20 19.49
C HIS A 189 12.69 17.15 20.17
N LEU A 190 12.18 16.43 21.17
CA LEU A 190 12.92 15.34 21.83
C LEU A 190 13.15 14.17 20.86
N ASN A 191 12.11 13.79 20.12
CA ASN A 191 12.17 12.70 19.15
C ASN A 191 13.10 13.01 17.96
N THR A 192 13.23 14.28 17.59
CA THR A 192 14.15 14.75 16.54
C THR A 192 15.57 14.99 17.04
N SER A 193 15.77 15.36 18.30
CA SER A 193 17.10 15.53 18.92
C SER A 193 17.74 14.22 19.38
N GLY A 194 16.96 13.16 19.57
CA GLY A 194 17.39 11.85 20.06
C GLY A 194 18.18 10.97 19.08
N GLY A 195 18.48 11.41 17.85
CA GLY A 195 19.32 10.65 16.91
C GLY A 195 19.81 11.48 15.72
N PRO A 196 21.01 11.18 15.16
CA PRO A 196 21.51 11.88 13.98
C PRO A 196 20.50 11.75 12.82
N ALA A 197 20.44 12.77 11.97
CA ALA A 197 19.42 13.00 10.95
C ALA A 197 19.36 11.96 9.80
N ASP A 198 19.91 10.77 9.97
CA ASP A 198 19.68 9.66 9.06
C ASP A 198 18.36 8.97 9.44
N THR A 199 17.26 9.60 9.07
CA THR A 199 15.92 8.99 9.09
C THR A 199 15.83 7.68 8.28
N SER A 200 16.87 7.39 7.49
CA SER A 200 17.11 6.17 6.74
C SER A 200 17.91 5.10 7.51
N ASP A 201 18.30 5.33 8.76
CA ASP A 201 18.95 4.30 9.58
C ASP A 201 17.95 3.17 9.87
N PRO A 202 18.18 1.95 9.34
CA PRO A 202 17.30 0.82 9.60
C PRO A 202 17.17 0.53 11.10
N LEU A 203 18.17 0.84 11.92
CA LEU A 203 18.07 0.65 13.37
C LEU A 203 17.05 1.61 14.01
N GLN A 204 17.03 2.89 13.60
CA GLN A 204 16.03 3.85 14.06
C GLN A 204 14.62 3.44 13.61
N GLN A 205 14.47 2.90 12.39
CA GLN A 205 13.20 2.35 11.92
C GLN A 205 12.74 1.16 12.76
N ILE A 206 13.64 0.23 13.08
CA ILE A 206 13.34 -0.93 13.94
C ILE A 206 12.90 -0.46 15.32
N CYS A 207 13.60 0.50 15.94
CA CYS A 207 13.22 1.05 17.23
C CYS A 207 11.82 1.70 17.19
N LYS A 208 11.50 2.45 16.14
CA LYS A 208 10.16 3.04 15.95
C LYS A 208 9.07 1.97 15.84
N ILE A 209 9.31 0.93 15.02
CA ILE A 209 8.37 -0.18 14.86
C ILE A 209 8.17 -0.91 16.20
N LEU A 210 9.26 -1.19 16.91
CA LEU A 210 9.21 -1.90 18.18
C LEU A 210 8.46 -1.10 19.25
N ASN A 211 8.67 0.21 19.32
CA ASN A 211 7.90 1.08 20.22
C ASN A 211 6.42 1.06 19.87
N ALA A 212 6.05 1.23 18.59
CA ALA A 212 4.65 1.15 18.16
C ALA A 212 4.01 -0.23 18.44
N HIS A 213 4.78 -1.30 18.28
CA HIS A 213 4.34 -2.66 18.61
C HIS A 213 4.17 -2.85 20.12
N MET A 214 5.06 -2.29 20.94
CA MET A 214 4.95 -2.32 22.40
C MET A 214 3.70 -1.57 22.86
N ASP A 215 3.46 -0.37 22.34
CA ASP A 215 2.26 0.42 22.63
C ASP A 215 0.99 -0.35 22.24
N SER A 216 1.00 -0.99 21.07
CA SER A 216 -0.10 -1.83 20.59
C SER A 216 -0.34 -3.05 21.51
N LEU A 217 0.72 -3.72 21.95
CA LEU A 217 0.63 -4.85 22.88
C LEU A 217 0.12 -4.42 24.25
N GLN A 218 0.61 -3.30 24.77
CA GLN A 218 0.16 -2.75 26.04
C GLN A 218 -1.32 -2.33 25.96
N TRP A 219 -1.75 -1.77 24.84
CA TRP A 219 -3.17 -1.46 24.61
C TRP A 219 -4.02 -2.74 24.56
N ILE A 220 -3.56 -3.79 23.86
CA ILE A 220 -4.24 -5.09 23.82
C ILE A 220 -4.33 -5.70 25.23
N ASP A 221 -3.25 -5.68 26.01
CA ASP A 221 -3.23 -6.20 27.38
C ASP A 221 -4.24 -5.47 28.28
N GLN A 222 -4.24 -4.13 28.25
CA GLN A 222 -5.20 -3.32 29.00
C GLN A 222 -6.64 -3.61 28.59
N ASN A 223 -6.93 -3.67 27.29
CA ASN A 223 -8.27 -3.98 26.79
C ASN A 223 -8.69 -5.42 27.12
N SER A 224 -7.76 -6.37 27.05
CA SER A 224 -7.99 -7.75 27.47
C SER A 224 -8.35 -7.80 28.95
N ALA A 225 -7.63 -7.08 29.81
CA ALA A 225 -7.93 -7.00 31.23
C ALA A 225 -9.29 -6.32 31.52
N VAL A 226 -9.66 -5.30 30.75
CA VAL A 226 -11.00 -4.69 30.82
C VAL A 226 -12.07 -5.69 30.41
N LEU A 227 -11.88 -6.40 29.30
CA LEU A 227 -12.83 -7.40 28.81
C LEU A 227 -12.97 -8.56 29.78
N GLN A 228 -11.87 -9.04 30.36
CA GLN A 228 -11.87 -10.07 31.39
C GLN A 228 -12.69 -9.64 32.60
N ARG A 229 -12.46 -8.42 33.13
CA ARG A 229 -13.28 -7.87 34.22
C ARG A 229 -14.76 -7.79 33.87
N LYS A 230 -15.09 -7.41 32.63
CA LYS A 230 -16.48 -7.38 32.14
C LYS A 230 -17.10 -8.78 32.07
N VAL A 231 -16.34 -9.79 31.65
CA VAL A 231 -16.79 -11.19 31.64
C VAL A 231 -17.00 -11.72 33.06
N GLU A 232 -16.10 -11.41 33.99
CA GLU A 232 -16.25 -11.78 35.41
C GLU A 232 -17.48 -11.11 36.05
N GLU A 233 -17.72 -9.83 35.74
CA GLU A 233 -18.93 -9.09 36.16
C GLU A 233 -20.20 -9.76 35.63
N VAL A 234 -20.26 -10.08 34.33
CA VAL A 234 -21.41 -10.76 33.71
C VAL A 234 -21.62 -12.16 34.31
N THR A 235 -20.54 -12.90 34.56
CA THR A 235 -20.60 -14.23 35.19
C THR A 235 -21.21 -14.14 36.59
N LYS A 236 -20.75 -13.16 37.40
CA LYS A 236 -21.28 -12.91 38.75
C LYS A 236 -22.75 -12.49 38.73
N VAL A 237 -23.16 -11.67 37.77
CA VAL A 237 -24.58 -11.28 37.58
C VAL A 237 -25.43 -12.50 37.19
N CYS A 238 -24.94 -13.34 36.29
CA CYS A 238 -25.66 -14.56 35.88
C CYS A 238 -25.83 -15.54 37.04
N GLU A 239 -24.78 -15.74 37.86
CA GLU A 239 -24.87 -16.56 39.06
C GLU A 239 -25.83 -15.97 40.10
N SER A 240 -25.81 -14.65 40.32
CA SER A 240 -26.73 -13.97 41.23
C SER A 240 -28.17 -14.17 40.78
N ARG A 241 -28.46 -13.95 39.49
CA ARG A 241 -29.79 -14.16 38.91
C ARG A 241 -30.24 -15.61 39.01
N ARG A 242 -29.34 -16.58 38.77
CA ARG A 242 -29.64 -18.01 38.96
C ARG A 242 -30.01 -18.31 40.41
N LYS A 243 -29.21 -17.83 41.37
CA LYS A 243 -29.48 -18.02 42.81
C LYS A 243 -30.78 -17.36 43.24
N GLU A 244 -31.11 -16.19 42.69
CA GLU A 244 -32.37 -15.50 42.95
C GLU A 244 -33.56 -16.27 42.39
N GLN A 245 -33.46 -16.81 41.17
CA GLN A 245 -34.49 -17.67 40.58
C GLN A 245 -34.71 -18.95 41.41
N GLU A 246 -33.63 -19.59 41.88
CA GLU A 246 -33.71 -20.75 42.79
C GLU A 246 -34.39 -20.40 44.12
N ARG A 247 -34.10 -19.23 44.70
CA ARG A 247 -34.76 -18.75 45.92
C ARG A 247 -36.24 -18.45 45.68
N SER A 248 -36.57 -17.77 44.58
CA SER A 248 -37.94 -17.44 44.20
C SER A 248 -38.77 -18.71 43.97
N PHE A 249 -38.20 -19.73 43.32
CA PHE A 249 -38.84 -21.04 43.15
C PHE A 249 -39.10 -21.71 44.50
N ARG A 250 -38.14 -21.73 45.43
CA ARG A 250 -38.37 -22.30 46.76
C ARG A 250 -39.53 -21.61 47.51
N ILE A 251 -39.59 -20.28 47.48
CA ILE A 251 -40.65 -19.51 48.15
C ILE A 251 -42.03 -19.71 47.51
N THR A 252 -42.10 -20.02 46.21
CA THR A 252 -43.38 -20.23 45.52
C THR A 252 -43.95 -21.63 45.67
N PHE A 253 -43.15 -22.61 46.09
CA PHE A 253 -43.53 -24.02 46.19
C PHE A 253 -43.47 -24.61 47.62
N ASP A 254 -43.01 -23.84 48.62
CA ASP A 254 -43.24 -24.09 50.07
C ASP A 254 -44.48 -23.34 50.56
#